data_AF-A0A974U2G8-F1
#
_entry.id   AF-A0A974U2G8-F1
#
_cell.length_a   1.000
_cell.length_b   1.000
_cell.length_c   1.000
_cell.angle_alpha   90.00
_cell.angle_beta   90.00
_cell.angle_gamma   90.00
#
_symmetry.space_group_name_H-M   'P 1'
#
loop_
_entity.id
_entity.type
_entity.pdbx_description
1 polymer ?
#
loop_
_entity_poly.entity_id
_entity_poly.type
_entity_poly.pdbx_seq_one_letter_code
_entity_poly.pdbx_strand_id
1 'polypeptide(L)'
;MKKLITLTFLFAFSCIMNAQEVPVDVKTYTVKEGKIYQAEKDVTAMLSEEKRNAVFATHEMELKVQEEKEQAEIAKQKADQLKEAKEKELKKIQDDKEDEIKKAQKEEEKRQKEQKKNEKDLKKAEKKQKQAEKALKKKEKAQKSFDKSNSKLESSQKKYDKLKKKGKLSPEDEAKWFKKLEGLNSDIKKAEKKLRKA
;
A
#
# COMPACT_ATOMS: atom_id res chain seq x y z
N MET A 1 -2.56 -40.70 -18.27
CA MET A 1 -3.11 -42.01 -17.81
C MET A 1 -2.01 -42.99 -17.36
N LYS A 2 -0.90 -42.53 -16.76
CA LYS A 2 0.16 -43.41 -16.22
C LYS A 2 0.26 -43.40 -14.69
N LYS A 3 -0.44 -42.46 -14.02
CA LYS A 3 -0.53 -42.38 -12.54
C LYS A 3 -1.74 -43.09 -11.94
N LEU A 4 -2.66 -43.58 -12.78
CA LEU A 4 -3.84 -44.36 -12.36
C LEU A 4 -3.57 -45.87 -12.32
N ILE A 5 -2.44 -46.32 -12.87
CA ILE A 5 -2.05 -47.75 -12.92
C ILE A 5 -1.16 -48.13 -11.72
N THR A 6 -0.53 -47.16 -11.06
CA THR A 6 0.32 -47.40 -9.89
C THR A 6 -0.48 -47.57 -8.59
N LEU A 7 -1.71 -47.05 -8.53
CA LEU A 7 -2.57 -47.18 -7.35
C LEU A 7 -3.27 -48.56 -7.28
N THR A 8 -3.39 -49.25 -8.42
CA THR A 8 -4.04 -50.55 -8.51
C THR A 8 -3.14 -51.73 -8.10
N PHE A 9 -1.82 -51.52 -8.03
CA PHE A 9 -0.86 -52.56 -7.62
C PHE A 9 -0.59 -52.60 -6.10
N LEU A 10 -1.01 -51.56 -5.36
CA LEU A 10 -0.88 -51.53 -3.89
C LEU A 10 -2.09 -52.16 -3.16
N PHE A 11 -3.15 -52.49 -3.90
CA PHE A 11 -4.39 -53.05 -3.34
C PHE A 11 -4.48 -54.58 -3.47
N ALA A 12 -3.51 -55.22 -4.14
CA ALA A 12 -3.54 -56.65 -4.47
C ALA A 12 -2.65 -57.55 -3.59
N PHE A 13 -2.01 -57.01 -2.53
CA PHE A 13 -1.10 -57.79 -1.66
C PHE A 13 -1.50 -57.85 -0.18
N SER A 14 -2.71 -57.44 0.20
CA SER A 14 -3.18 -57.53 1.60
C SER A 14 -4.00 -58.80 1.93
N CYS A 15 -4.26 -59.67 0.95
CA CYS A 15 -4.99 -60.92 1.18
C CYS A 15 -4.04 -62.11 1.37
N ILE A 16 -3.22 -62.10 2.42
CA ILE A 16 -2.65 -63.34 2.97
C ILE A 16 -2.80 -63.30 4.49
N MET A 17 -3.77 -64.12 4.93
CA MET A 17 -3.84 -64.83 6.21
C MET A 17 -3.99 -64.01 7.49
N ASN A 18 -5.24 -63.90 7.93
CA ASN A 18 -5.59 -64.19 9.32
C ASN A 18 -6.91 -64.97 9.32
N ALA A 19 -6.81 -66.29 9.16
CA ALA A 19 -7.90 -67.20 9.48
C ALA A 19 -7.32 -68.30 10.37
N GLN A 20 -7.35 -68.04 11.68
CA GLN A 20 -7.17 -69.08 12.69
C GLN A 20 -8.36 -68.95 13.65
N GLU A 21 -9.47 -69.58 13.28
CA GLU A 21 -10.55 -69.88 14.23
C GLU A 21 -10.21 -71.19 14.93
N VAL A 22 -9.76 -71.07 16.18
CA VAL A 22 -9.64 -72.20 17.10
C VAL A 22 -10.72 -72.00 18.17
N PRO A 23 -11.91 -72.62 18.03
CA PRO A 23 -12.93 -72.56 19.06
C PRO A 23 -12.58 -73.56 20.17
N VAL A 24 -11.77 -73.13 21.14
CA VAL A 24 -11.62 -73.84 22.41
C VAL A 24 -12.48 -73.09 23.43
N ASP A 25 -13.77 -73.42 23.42
CA ASP A 25 -14.74 -73.10 24.47
C ASP A 25 -14.75 -71.61 24.91
N VAL A 26 -14.97 -70.69 23.96
CA VAL A 26 -15.13 -69.25 24.24
C VAL A 26 -16.48 -69.00 24.90
N LYS A 27 -16.58 -69.33 26.20
CA LYS A 27 -17.70 -68.94 27.05
C LYS A 27 -17.62 -67.43 27.23
N THR A 28 -18.49 -66.70 26.53
CA THR A 28 -18.63 -65.24 26.69
C THR A 28 -19.36 -64.97 28.00
N TYR A 29 -18.70 -64.22 28.89
CA TYR A 29 -19.27 -63.78 30.14
C TYR A 29 -19.62 -62.30 30.04
N THR A 30 -20.79 -61.93 30.53
CA THR A 30 -21.20 -60.52 30.64
C THR A 30 -21.23 -60.15 32.10
N VAL A 31 -20.53 -59.07 32.45
CA VAL A 31 -20.52 -58.54 33.81
C VAL A 31 -21.57 -57.43 33.90
N LYS A 32 -22.52 -57.56 34.83
CA LYS A 32 -23.53 -56.54 35.15
C LYS A 32 -23.71 -56.50 36.66
N GLU A 33 -23.66 -55.31 37.25
CA GLU A 33 -23.92 -55.10 38.68
C GLU A 33 -23.11 -56.04 39.62
N GLY A 34 -21.86 -56.34 39.26
CA GLY A 34 -20.97 -57.20 40.06
C GLY A 34 -21.27 -58.70 39.98
N LYS A 35 -22.09 -59.14 39.01
CA LYS A 35 -22.38 -60.56 38.74
C LYS A 35 -21.90 -60.96 37.35
N ILE A 36 -21.51 -62.22 37.21
CA ILE A 36 -21.04 -62.82 35.96
C ILE A 36 -22.15 -63.68 35.36
N TYR A 37 -22.59 -63.31 34.17
CA TYR A 37 -23.64 -64.01 33.43
C TYR A 37 -23.07 -64.73 32.21
N GLN A 38 -23.51 -65.96 31.99
CA GLN A 38 -23.26 -66.71 30.77
C GLN A 38 -24.60 -67.09 30.14
N ALA A 39 -24.85 -66.64 28.91
CA ALA A 39 -26.14 -66.82 28.24
C ALA A 39 -27.33 -66.43 29.14
N GLU A 40 -27.22 -65.26 29.79
CA GLU A 40 -28.23 -64.67 30.71
C GLU A 40 -28.46 -65.41 32.04
N LYS A 41 -27.75 -66.52 32.29
CA LYS A 41 -27.78 -67.22 33.58
C LYS A 41 -26.65 -66.74 34.49
N ASP A 42 -26.97 -66.46 35.75
CA ASP A 42 -25.99 -66.11 36.77
C ASP A 42 -25.12 -67.33 37.10
N VAL A 43 -23.85 -67.26 36.74
CA VAL A 43 -22.85 -68.31 36.95
C VAL A 43 -21.79 -67.88 37.97
N THR A 44 -22.00 -66.76 38.67
CA THR A 44 -21.02 -66.15 39.58
C THR A 44 -20.53 -67.13 40.64
N ALA A 45 -21.44 -67.89 41.25
CA ALA A 45 -21.12 -68.88 42.28
C ALA A 45 -20.57 -70.21 41.73
N MET A 46 -20.76 -70.50 40.43
CA MET A 46 -20.31 -71.74 39.77
C MET A 46 -18.88 -71.62 39.21
N LEU A 47 -18.34 -70.40 39.12
CA LEU A 47 -16.97 -70.12 38.70
C LEU A 47 -15.99 -70.18 39.87
N SER A 48 -14.82 -70.79 39.64
CA SER A 48 -13.71 -70.76 40.60
C SER A 48 -13.25 -69.32 40.87
N GLU A 49 -12.73 -69.08 42.06
CA GLU A 49 -12.32 -67.75 42.52
C GLU A 49 -11.30 -67.09 41.57
N GLU A 50 -10.31 -67.86 41.10
CA GLU A 50 -9.33 -67.40 40.11
C GLU A 50 -9.96 -66.94 38.79
N LYS A 51 -10.96 -67.68 38.28
CA LYS A 51 -11.66 -67.33 37.03
C LYS A 51 -12.59 -66.14 37.18
N ARG A 52 -13.26 -66.03 38.34
CA ARG A 52 -14.13 -64.89 38.67
C ARG A 52 -13.34 -63.59 38.75
N ASN A 53 -12.19 -63.61 39.42
CA ASN A 53 -11.31 -62.45 39.56
C ASN A 53 -10.71 -62.03 38.21
N ALA A 54 -10.34 -62.99 37.36
CA ALA A 54 -9.85 -62.69 36.01
C ALA A 54 -10.90 -61.99 35.15
N VAL A 55 -12.16 -62.46 35.16
CA VAL A 55 -13.26 -61.86 34.37
C VAL A 55 -13.61 -60.43 34.83
N PHE A 56 -13.60 -60.18 36.15
CA PHE A 56 -13.80 -58.82 36.66
C PHE A 56 -12.64 -57.90 36.33
N ALA A 57 -11.39 -58.37 36.46
CA ALA A 57 -10.20 -57.58 36.12
C ALA A 57 -10.15 -57.21 34.62
N THR A 58 -10.52 -58.12 33.72
CA THR A 58 -10.63 -57.82 32.29
C THR A 58 -11.71 -56.80 31.99
N HIS A 59 -12.88 -56.90 32.64
CA HIS A 59 -13.97 -55.95 32.45
C HIS A 59 -13.60 -54.55 32.96
N GLU A 60 -12.95 -54.45 34.13
CA GLU A 60 -12.46 -53.17 34.66
C GLU A 60 -11.41 -52.54 33.74
N MET A 61 -10.50 -53.33 33.18
CA MET A 61 -9.52 -52.86 32.20
C MET A 61 -10.18 -52.39 30.90
N GLU A 62 -11.17 -53.12 30.39
CA GLU A 62 -11.94 -52.73 29.21
C GLU A 62 -12.72 -51.43 29.42
N LEU A 63 -13.33 -51.24 30.58
CA LEU A 63 -14.01 -49.99 30.95
C LEU A 63 -13.02 -48.81 30.97
N LYS A 64 -11.85 -48.96 31.61
CA LYS A 64 -10.80 -47.91 31.60
C LYS A 64 -10.33 -47.59 30.17
N VAL A 65 -10.13 -48.61 29.33
CA VAL A 65 -9.75 -48.42 27.93
C VAL A 65 -10.85 -47.73 27.12
N GLN A 66 -12.13 -48.02 27.40
CA GLN A 66 -13.26 -47.31 26.78
C GLN A 66 -13.32 -45.85 27.22
N GLU A 67 -13.20 -45.58 28.52
CA GLU A 67 -13.16 -44.22 29.07
C GLU A 67 -11.99 -43.40 28.50
N GLU A 68 -10.79 -43.97 28.40
CA GLU A 68 -9.64 -43.31 27.76
C GLU A 68 -9.86 -43.02 26.28
N LYS A 69 -10.52 -43.93 25.55
CA LYS A 69 -10.87 -43.72 24.13
C LYS A 69 -11.91 -42.61 23.95
N GLU A 70 -12.94 -42.58 24.80
CA GLU A 70 -13.95 -41.51 24.79
C GLU A 70 -13.32 -40.15 25.13
N GLN A 71 -12.45 -40.09 26.14
CA GLN A 71 -11.71 -38.87 26.48
C GLN A 71 -10.81 -38.41 25.33
N ALA A 72 -10.14 -39.34 24.65
CA ALA A 72 -9.31 -39.03 23.49
C ALA A 72 -10.13 -38.54 22.29
N GLU A 73 -11.35 -39.07 22.07
CA GLU A 73 -12.25 -38.59 21.02
C GLU A 73 -12.77 -37.18 21.32
N ILE A 74 -13.21 -36.93 22.55
CA ILE A 74 -13.63 -35.59 22.99
C ILE A 74 -12.49 -34.58 22.86
N ALA A 75 -11.25 -34.98 23.20
CA ALA A 75 -10.08 -34.13 23.04
C ALA A 75 -9.80 -33.81 21.57
N LYS A 76 -9.95 -34.79 20.65
CA LYS A 76 -9.83 -34.57 19.20
C LYS A 76 -10.91 -33.63 18.68
N GLN A 77 -12.18 -33.85 19.04
CA GLN A 77 -13.29 -32.99 18.63
C GLN A 77 -13.11 -31.55 19.10
N LYS A 78 -12.69 -31.34 20.36
CA LYS A 78 -12.38 -30.00 20.89
C LYS A 78 -11.20 -29.35 20.17
N ALA A 79 -10.16 -30.12 19.83
CA ALA A 79 -9.01 -29.60 19.08
C ALA A 79 -9.40 -29.16 17.66
N ASP A 80 -10.27 -29.91 16.97
CA ASP A 80 -10.73 -29.57 15.62
C ASP A 80 -11.67 -28.36 15.63
N GLN A 81 -12.60 -28.28 16.60
CA GLN A 81 -13.43 -27.08 16.80
C GLN A 81 -12.59 -25.83 17.09
N LEU A 82 -11.53 -25.97 17.91
CA LEU A 82 -10.64 -24.85 18.21
C LEU A 82 -9.83 -24.41 16.98
N LYS A 83 -9.38 -25.35 16.14
CA LYS A 83 -8.69 -25.04 14.88
C LYS A 83 -9.62 -24.32 13.91
N GLU A 84 -10.84 -24.82 13.71
CA GLU A 84 -11.82 -24.20 12.82
C GLU A 84 -12.22 -22.79 13.29
N ALA A 85 -12.40 -22.60 14.60
CA ALA A 85 -12.67 -21.28 15.17
C ALA A 85 -11.52 -20.30 14.92
N LYS A 86 -10.27 -20.73 15.16
CA LYS A 86 -9.07 -19.92 14.90
C LYS A 86 -8.89 -19.61 13.41
N GLU A 87 -9.16 -20.55 12.52
CA GLU A 87 -9.08 -20.33 11.08
C GLU A 87 -10.13 -19.32 10.60
N LYS A 88 -11.38 -19.43 11.09
CA LYS A 88 -12.43 -18.45 10.82
C LYS A 88 -12.09 -17.06 11.33
N GLU A 89 -11.50 -16.95 12.52
CA GLU A 89 -11.06 -15.68 13.09
C GLU A 89 -9.91 -15.08 12.28
N LEU A 90 -8.91 -15.89 11.90
CA LEU A 90 -7.79 -15.46 11.08
C LEU A 90 -8.25 -14.99 9.69
N LYS A 91 -9.23 -15.68 9.09
CA LYS A 91 -9.82 -15.31 7.80
C LYS A 91 -10.53 -13.95 7.89
N LYS A 92 -11.33 -13.72 8.93
CA LYS A 92 -11.98 -12.41 9.15
C LYS A 92 -10.95 -11.28 9.28
N ILE A 93 -9.88 -11.52 10.04
CA ILE A 93 -8.78 -10.55 10.21
C ILE A 93 -8.07 -10.28 8.87
N GLN A 94 -7.89 -11.29 8.02
CA GLN A 94 -7.30 -11.13 6.70
C GLN A 94 -8.20 -10.32 5.76
N ASP A 95 -9.50 -10.62 5.72
CA ASP A 95 -10.49 -9.91 4.91
C ASP A 95 -10.59 -8.42 5.33
N ASP A 96 -10.66 -8.14 6.64
CA ASP A 96 -10.70 -6.78 7.19
C ASP A 96 -9.43 -5.98 6.83
N LYS A 97 -8.25 -6.61 6.94
CA LYS A 97 -6.98 -6.01 6.54
C LYS A 97 -6.90 -5.75 5.04
N GLU A 98 -7.41 -6.66 4.21
CA GLU A 98 -7.41 -6.48 2.75
C GLU A 98 -8.29 -5.28 2.35
N ASP A 99 -9.46 -5.14 2.97
CA ASP A 99 -10.36 -4.00 2.74
C ASP A 99 -9.75 -2.67 3.22
N GLU A 100 -9.05 -2.67 4.35
CA GLU A 100 -8.32 -1.50 4.85
C GLU A 100 -7.18 -1.11 3.89
N ILE A 101 -6.40 -2.07 3.42
CA ILE A 101 -5.34 -1.85 2.43
C ILE A 101 -5.91 -1.30 1.12
N LYS A 102 -7.03 -1.86 0.62
CA LYS A 102 -7.71 -1.38 -0.59
C LYS A 102 -8.21 0.07 -0.42
N LYS A 103 -8.74 0.44 0.75
CA LYS A 103 -9.15 1.82 1.04
C LYS A 103 -7.94 2.75 1.07
N ALA A 104 -6.87 2.37 1.77
CA ALA A 104 -5.64 3.15 1.85
C ALA A 104 -4.99 3.36 0.47
N GLN A 105 -4.95 2.32 -0.38
CA GLN A 105 -4.43 2.41 -1.75
C GLN A 105 -5.24 3.37 -2.63
N LYS A 106 -6.59 3.31 -2.55
CA LYS A 106 -7.46 4.24 -3.30
C LYS A 106 -7.28 5.69 -2.85
N GLU A 107 -7.09 5.92 -1.55
CA GLU A 107 -6.85 7.25 -1.02
C GLU A 107 -5.48 7.79 -1.45
N GLU A 108 -4.45 6.95 -1.40
CA GLU A 108 -3.11 7.31 -1.85
C GLU A 108 -3.08 7.63 -3.35
N GLU A 109 -3.79 6.85 -4.19
CA GLU A 109 -3.90 7.14 -5.62
C GLU A 109 -4.57 8.51 -5.88
N LYS A 110 -5.61 8.87 -5.10
CA LYS A 110 -6.25 10.18 -5.18
C LYS A 110 -5.28 11.30 -4.77
N ARG A 111 -4.56 11.13 -3.66
CA ARG A 111 -3.55 12.09 -3.19
C ARG A 111 -2.45 12.30 -4.23
N GLN A 112 -1.94 11.24 -4.84
CA GLN A 112 -0.91 11.35 -5.89
C GLN A 112 -1.43 12.06 -7.15
N LYS A 113 -2.67 11.80 -7.57
CA LYS A 113 -3.29 12.51 -8.70
C LYS A 113 -3.45 14.00 -8.41
N GLU A 114 -3.85 14.36 -7.19
CA GLU A 114 -3.99 15.74 -6.76
C GLU A 114 -2.63 16.46 -6.67
N GLN A 115 -1.62 15.82 -6.06
CA GLN A 115 -0.25 16.34 -6.02
C GLN A 115 0.30 16.60 -7.43
N LYS A 116 0.08 15.68 -8.38
CA LYS A 116 0.50 15.87 -9.79
C LYS A 116 -0.20 17.04 -10.47
N LYS A 117 -1.46 17.33 -10.14
CA LYS A 117 -2.17 18.51 -10.66
C LYS A 117 -1.58 19.79 -10.06
N ASN A 118 -1.44 19.81 -8.74
CA ASN A 118 -0.89 20.95 -8.00
C ASN A 118 0.54 21.29 -8.47
N GLU A 119 1.39 20.28 -8.67
CA GLU A 119 2.74 20.47 -9.19
C GLU A 119 2.75 21.08 -10.61
N LYS A 120 1.84 20.62 -11.49
CA LYS A 120 1.71 21.18 -12.84
C LYS A 120 1.27 22.65 -12.80
N ASP A 121 0.34 22.98 -11.92
CA ASP A 121 -0.19 24.34 -11.82
C ASP A 121 0.83 25.29 -11.16
N LEU A 122 1.57 24.83 -10.15
CA LEU A 122 2.73 25.56 -9.60
C LEU A 122 3.79 25.82 -10.68
N LYS A 123 4.16 24.82 -11.49
CA LYS A 123 5.11 25.00 -12.60
C LYS A 123 4.62 26.01 -13.65
N LYS A 124 3.32 26.04 -13.95
CA LYS A 124 2.74 27.05 -14.86
C LYS A 124 2.76 28.44 -14.23
N ALA A 125 2.40 28.56 -12.95
CA ALA A 125 2.43 29.81 -12.22
C ALA A 125 3.86 30.38 -12.14
N GLU A 126 4.85 29.56 -11.81
CA GLU A 126 6.27 29.94 -11.76
C GLU A 126 6.77 30.43 -13.13
N LYS A 127 6.44 29.71 -14.22
CA LYS A 127 6.80 30.15 -15.58
C LYS A 127 6.19 31.50 -15.93
N LYS A 128 4.91 31.72 -15.61
CA LYS A 128 4.22 33.00 -15.84
C LYS A 128 4.85 34.12 -15.02
N GLN A 129 5.14 33.89 -13.74
CA GLN A 129 5.82 34.86 -12.88
C GLN A 129 7.21 35.22 -13.43
N LYS A 130 8.00 34.23 -13.84
CA LYS A 130 9.34 34.46 -14.43
C LYS A 130 9.27 35.23 -15.75
N GLN A 131 8.26 34.99 -16.58
CA GLN A 131 8.04 35.76 -17.80
C GLN A 131 7.63 37.20 -17.49
N ALA A 132 6.71 37.40 -16.54
CA ALA A 132 6.28 38.72 -16.08
C ALA A 132 7.44 39.50 -15.47
N GLU A 133 8.25 38.90 -14.61
CA GLU A 133 9.43 39.51 -14.00
C GLU A 133 10.47 39.93 -15.07
N LYS A 134 10.72 39.07 -16.06
CA LYS A 134 11.60 39.40 -17.19
C LYS A 134 11.05 40.55 -18.02
N ALA A 135 9.74 40.59 -18.27
CA ALA A 135 9.10 41.67 -19.01
C ALA A 135 9.18 42.99 -18.24
N LEU A 136 8.89 42.97 -16.93
CA LEU A 136 9.04 44.13 -16.05
C LEU A 136 10.49 44.65 -16.03
N LYS A 137 11.48 43.75 -15.88
CA LYS A 137 12.90 44.13 -15.95
C LYS A 137 13.29 44.74 -17.30
N LYS A 138 12.74 44.25 -18.41
CA LYS A 138 12.98 44.84 -19.75
C LYS A 138 12.37 46.23 -19.86
N LYS A 139 11.12 46.40 -19.41
CA LYS A 139 10.42 47.69 -19.38
C LYS A 139 11.15 48.70 -18.50
N GLU A 140 11.55 48.31 -17.30
CA GLU A 140 12.29 49.17 -16.37
C GLU A 140 13.62 49.64 -16.97
N LYS A 141 14.38 48.73 -17.61
CA LYS A 141 15.63 49.09 -18.31
C LYS A 141 15.37 50.03 -19.49
N ALA A 142 14.31 49.80 -20.25
CA ALA A 142 13.95 50.67 -21.36
C ALA A 142 13.51 52.06 -20.88
N GLN A 143 12.75 52.12 -19.77
CA GLN A 143 12.32 53.37 -19.14
C GLN A 143 13.52 54.17 -18.66
N LYS A 144 14.44 53.55 -17.90
CA LYS A 144 15.69 54.19 -17.46
C LYS A 144 16.52 54.73 -18.63
N SER A 145 16.56 54.00 -19.75
CA SER A 145 17.26 54.47 -20.96
C SER A 145 16.55 55.67 -21.61
N PHE A 146 15.22 55.69 -21.63
CA PHE A 146 14.43 56.81 -22.15
C PHE A 146 14.61 58.06 -21.28
N ASP A 147 14.47 57.92 -19.95
CA ASP A 147 14.61 59.03 -18.99
C ASP A 147 16.02 59.65 -19.05
N LYS A 148 17.06 58.80 -19.21
CA LYS A 148 18.44 59.27 -19.37
C LYS A 148 18.67 60.04 -20.68
N SER A 149 18.05 59.63 -21.77
CA SER A 149 18.13 60.37 -23.03
C SER A 149 17.35 61.69 -22.95
N ASN A 150 16.17 61.68 -22.31
CA ASN A 150 15.33 62.85 -22.13
C ASN A 150 16.02 63.92 -21.28
N SER A 151 16.59 63.53 -20.14
CA SER A 151 17.36 64.45 -19.27
C SER A 151 18.61 65.03 -19.95
N LYS A 152 19.29 64.27 -20.82
CA LYS A 152 20.42 64.78 -21.63
C LYS A 152 19.97 65.82 -22.66
N LEU A 153 18.83 65.61 -23.32
CA LEU A 153 18.28 66.60 -24.25
C LEU A 153 17.90 67.86 -23.50
N GLU A 154 17.16 67.73 -22.39
CA GLU A 154 16.70 68.87 -21.60
C GLU A 154 17.89 69.72 -21.08
N SER A 155 18.91 69.07 -20.51
CA SER A 155 20.12 69.77 -20.05
C SER A 155 20.91 70.42 -21.19
N SER A 156 20.97 69.79 -22.36
CA SER A 156 21.61 70.35 -23.55
C SER A 156 20.82 71.53 -24.13
N GLN A 157 19.49 71.43 -24.18
CA GLN A 157 18.58 72.48 -24.61
C GLN A 157 18.71 73.72 -23.70
N LYS A 158 18.64 73.52 -22.38
CA LYS A 158 18.85 74.59 -21.39
C LYS A 158 20.21 75.28 -21.56
N LYS A 159 21.27 74.52 -21.86
CA LYS A 159 22.61 75.09 -22.07
C LYS A 159 22.68 75.89 -23.37
N TYR A 160 22.11 75.39 -24.46
CA TYR A 160 21.99 76.11 -25.72
C TYR A 160 21.22 77.42 -25.55
N ASP A 161 20.02 77.36 -24.95
CA ASP A 161 19.17 78.53 -24.72
C ASP A 161 19.89 79.58 -23.87
N LYS A 162 20.64 79.16 -22.84
CA LYS A 162 21.45 80.07 -22.00
C LYS A 162 22.57 80.73 -22.79
N LEU A 163 23.28 80.00 -23.65
CA LEU A 163 24.38 80.57 -24.44
C LEU A 163 23.85 81.52 -25.52
N LYS A 164 22.74 81.15 -26.17
CA LYS A 164 22.03 81.97 -27.15
C LYS A 164 21.55 83.28 -26.53
N LYS A 165 20.90 83.22 -25.35
CA LYS A 165 20.48 84.41 -24.59
C LYS A 165 21.64 85.34 -24.21
N LYS A 166 22.85 84.79 -24.03
CA LYS A 166 24.06 85.57 -23.70
C LYS A 166 24.79 86.10 -24.93
N GLY A 167 24.33 85.81 -26.15
CA GLY A 167 25.03 86.21 -27.39
C GLY A 167 26.39 85.54 -27.56
N LYS A 168 26.67 84.42 -26.87
CA LYS A 168 27.98 83.73 -26.88
C LYS A 168 28.07 82.63 -27.93
N LEU A 169 27.20 82.66 -28.94
CA LEU A 169 27.17 81.65 -30.00
C LEU A 169 27.48 82.34 -31.34
N SER A 170 28.53 81.86 -32.01
CA SER A 170 28.78 82.22 -33.39
C SER A 170 27.80 81.47 -34.31
N PRO A 171 27.58 81.92 -35.56
CA PRO A 171 26.76 81.19 -36.52
C PRO A 171 27.20 79.73 -36.73
N GLU A 172 28.51 79.47 -36.67
CA GLU A 172 29.05 78.11 -36.79
C GLU A 172 28.79 77.27 -35.53
N ASP A 173 28.86 77.87 -34.35
CA ASP A 173 28.54 77.18 -33.09
C ASP A 173 27.04 76.88 -32.96
N GLU A 174 26.16 77.74 -33.49
CA GLU A 174 24.73 77.45 -33.64
C GLU A 174 24.51 76.17 -34.44
N ALA A 175 25.18 76.03 -35.59
CA ALA A 175 25.09 74.82 -36.40
C ALA A 175 25.57 73.56 -35.65
N LYS A 176 26.67 73.66 -34.89
CA LYS A 176 27.18 72.54 -34.05
C LYS A 176 26.18 72.16 -32.96
N TRP A 177 25.54 73.14 -32.32
CA TRP A 177 24.51 72.90 -31.30
C TRP A 177 23.25 72.27 -31.89
N PHE A 178 22.77 72.74 -33.04
CA PHE A 178 21.64 72.13 -33.73
C PHE A 178 21.92 70.68 -34.07
N LYS A 179 23.08 70.38 -34.66
CA LYS A 179 23.48 68.99 -34.97
C LYS A 179 23.53 68.10 -33.72
N LYS A 180 23.99 68.65 -32.58
CA LYS A 180 24.01 67.93 -31.30
C LYS A 180 22.60 67.65 -30.77
N LEU A 181 21.71 68.64 -30.79
CA LEU A 181 20.33 68.51 -30.33
C LEU A 181 19.54 67.53 -31.22
N GLU A 182 19.78 67.57 -32.53
CA GLU A 182 19.21 66.61 -33.48
C GLU A 182 19.68 65.17 -33.18
N GLY A 183 20.98 64.99 -32.89
CA GLY A 183 21.52 63.70 -32.45
C GLY A 183 20.86 63.17 -31.17
N LEU A 184 20.69 64.04 -30.16
CA LEU A 184 20.00 63.68 -28.91
C LEU A 184 18.51 63.37 -29.13
N ASN A 185 17.84 64.09 -30.02
CA ASN A 185 16.44 63.82 -30.38
C ASN A 185 16.29 62.46 -31.09
N SER A 186 17.24 62.11 -31.97
CA SER A 186 17.33 60.78 -32.57
C SER A 186 17.49 59.67 -31.52
N ASP A 187 18.32 59.89 -30.51
CA ASP A 187 18.53 58.94 -29.42
C ASP A 187 17.30 58.75 -28.53
N ILE A 188 16.52 59.82 -28.29
CA ILE A 188 15.22 59.72 -27.61
C ILE A 188 14.24 58.89 -28.43
N LYS A 189 14.07 59.18 -29.73
CA LYS A 189 13.19 58.40 -30.61
C LYS A 189 13.57 56.91 -30.62
N LYS A 190 14.87 56.59 -30.61
CA LYS A 190 15.34 55.20 -30.49
C LYS A 190 15.00 54.58 -29.14
N ALA A 191 15.16 55.32 -28.04
CA ALA A 191 14.83 54.85 -26.69
C ALA A 191 13.32 54.65 -26.50
N GLU A 192 12.50 55.58 -27.00
CA GLU A 192 11.04 55.49 -27.00
C GLU A 192 10.56 54.27 -27.79
N LYS A 193 11.13 54.05 -28.99
CA LYS A 193 10.83 52.85 -29.80
C LYS A 193 11.20 51.56 -29.07
N LYS A 194 12.26 51.55 -28.26
CA LYS A 194 12.64 50.40 -27.43
C LYS A 194 11.68 50.21 -26.26
N LEU A 195 11.28 51.29 -25.60
CA LEU A 195 10.30 51.27 -24.51
C LEU A 195 8.94 50.74 -24.98
N ARG A 196 8.46 51.19 -26.14
CA ARG A 196 7.19 50.75 -26.73
C ARG A 196 7.20 49.26 -27.12
N LYS A 197 8.38 48.69 -27.33
CA LYS A 197 8.57 47.28 -27.73
C LYS A 197 8.92 46.36 -26.55
N ALA A 198 9.20 46.91 -25.37
CA ALA A 198 9.62 46.17 -24.18
C ALA A 198 8.41 45.67 -23.38
#